data_AF-A0A844Q8S4-F1
#
_entry.id   AF-A0A844Q8S4-F1
#
_cell.length_a   1.000
_cell.length_b   1.000
_cell.length_c   1.000
_cell.angle_alpha   90.00
_cell.angle_beta   90.00
_cell.angle_gamma   90.00
#
_symmetry.space_group_name_H-M   'P 1'
#
loop_
_entity.id
_entity.type
_entity.pdbx_description
1 polymer ?
#
loop_
_entity_poly.entity_id
_entity_poly.type
_entity_poly.pdbx_seq_one_letter_code
_entity_poly.pdbx_strand_id
1 'polypeptide(L)'
;MTNPDKPEDPPLTPEVPTTVEPKGAIEATKEINKDKVKPGETVTYTINVKNTVKDSVLTDVVVTDNLPKGLTLVGGTVKLDGKPVSTLVDGQTFTLTIPTLKGLETAKVTFEANVSLDAKAGELVNIAEVTNPEDPD
;
A
#
# COMPACT_ATOMS: atom_id res chain seq x y z
N MET A 1 39.09 -58.42 31.48
CA MET A 1 38.97 -57.02 31.92
C MET A 1 38.02 -56.35 30.95
N THR A 2 36.77 -56.10 31.37
CA THR A 2 35.76 -55.43 30.55
C THR A 2 35.94 -53.93 30.70
N ASN A 3 36.24 -53.23 29.61
CA ASN A 3 36.40 -51.78 29.59
C ASN A 3 35.03 -51.12 29.88
N PRO A 4 34.97 -50.04 30.68
CA PRO A 4 33.73 -49.49 31.20
C PRO A 4 32.95 -48.71 30.14
N ASP A 5 31.62 -48.77 30.23
CA ASP A 5 30.67 -48.03 29.41
C ASP A 5 31.06 -46.55 29.25
N LYS A 6 31.29 -46.15 28.00
CA LYS A 6 31.30 -44.74 27.62
C LYS A 6 29.84 -44.28 27.67
N PRO A 7 29.50 -43.20 28.39
CA PRO A 7 28.16 -42.62 28.30
C PRO A 7 27.89 -42.26 26.85
N GLU A 8 26.83 -42.83 26.26
CA GLU A 8 26.34 -42.38 24.96
C GLU A 8 25.80 -40.96 25.16
N ASP A 9 26.36 -40.00 24.42
CA ASP A 9 25.83 -38.65 24.39
C ASP A 9 24.35 -38.71 23.98
N PRO A 10 23.45 -37.97 24.66
CA PRO A 10 22.04 -38.00 24.31
C PRO A 10 21.86 -37.62 22.83
N PRO A 11 20.89 -38.23 22.14
CA PRO A 11 20.64 -37.93 20.73
C PRO A 11 20.32 -36.45 20.57
N LEU A 12 21.06 -35.76 19.70
CA LEU A 12 20.74 -34.41 19.29
C LEU A 12 19.47 -34.45 18.43
N THR A 13 18.35 -33.99 18.97
CA THR A 13 17.16 -33.70 18.15
C THR A 13 17.44 -32.47 17.29
N PRO A 14 17.26 -32.54 15.96
CA PRO A 14 17.34 -31.35 15.13
C PRO A 14 16.16 -30.42 15.44
N GLU A 15 16.45 -29.27 16.03
CA GLU A 15 15.49 -28.17 16.11
C GLU A 15 15.45 -27.45 14.75
N VAL A 16 14.26 -27.29 14.18
CA VAL A 16 14.06 -26.39 13.04
C VAL A 16 13.98 -24.98 13.61
N PRO A 17 14.86 -24.04 13.20
CA PRO A 17 14.74 -22.66 13.67
C PRO A 17 13.38 -22.11 13.24
N THR A 18 12.58 -21.68 14.21
CA THR A 18 11.32 -20.99 13.94
C THR A 18 11.64 -19.51 13.75
N THR A 19 11.83 -19.08 12.50
CA THR A 19 11.99 -17.66 12.19
C THR A 19 10.62 -17.00 12.26
N VAL A 20 10.43 -16.10 13.22
CA VAL A 20 9.31 -15.16 13.21
C VAL A 20 9.64 -14.02 12.25
N GLU A 21 8.86 -13.89 11.18
CA GLU A 21 8.97 -12.73 10.29
C GLU A 21 8.47 -11.47 11.02
N PRO A 22 9.16 -10.33 10.89
CA PRO A 22 8.73 -9.09 11.51
C PRO A 22 7.41 -8.63 10.87
N LYS A 23 6.48 -8.16 11.71
CA LYS A 23 5.23 -7.56 11.25
C LYS A 23 5.52 -6.24 10.53
N GLY A 24 4.98 -6.09 9.32
CA GLY A 24 5.12 -4.85 8.55
C GLY A 24 4.38 -3.67 9.18
N ALA A 25 4.71 -2.45 8.74
CA ALA A 25 3.97 -1.24 9.11
C ALA A 25 3.88 -0.29 7.91
N ILE A 26 2.74 0.39 7.76
CA ILE A 26 2.43 1.21 6.60
C ILE A 26 2.64 2.69 6.93
N GLU A 27 3.35 3.39 6.06
CA GLU A 27 3.29 4.84 5.93
C GLU A 27 2.79 5.21 4.53
N ALA A 28 1.89 6.19 4.44
CA ALA A 28 1.36 6.66 3.17
C ALA A 28 1.40 8.19 3.07
N THR A 29 1.75 8.69 1.88
CA THR A 29 1.64 10.11 1.55
C THR A 29 0.86 10.27 0.25
N LYS A 30 0.18 11.41 0.10
CA LYS A 30 -0.57 11.75 -1.10
C LYS A 30 -0.22 13.16 -1.55
N GLU A 31 0.09 13.28 -2.83
CA GLU A 31 0.58 14.50 -3.45
C GLU A 31 -0.18 14.75 -4.76
N ILE A 32 -0.21 16.01 -5.18
CA ILE A 32 -0.81 16.47 -6.43
C ILE A 32 0.26 17.17 -7.25
N ASN A 33 0.20 17.02 -8.58
CA ASN A 33 1.18 17.65 -9.49
C ASN A 33 1.09 19.19 -9.57
N LYS A 34 0.09 19.81 -8.95
CA LYS A 34 -0.16 21.26 -8.99
C LYS A 34 -0.64 21.77 -7.63
N ASP A 35 0.01 22.82 -7.13
CA ASP A 35 -0.39 23.49 -5.87
C ASP A 35 -1.72 24.25 -6.00
N LYS A 36 -2.08 24.65 -7.22
CA LYS A 36 -3.31 25.40 -7.53
C LYS A 36 -3.95 24.81 -8.77
N VAL A 37 -5.25 24.56 -8.69
CA VAL A 37 -6.05 23.92 -9.75
C VAL A 37 -7.20 24.84 -10.14
N LYS A 38 -7.57 24.83 -11.42
CA LYS A 38 -8.73 25.58 -11.92
C LYS A 38 -9.87 24.63 -12.28
N PRO A 39 -11.13 25.09 -12.19
CA PRO A 39 -12.26 24.33 -12.72
C PRO A 39 -12.05 23.94 -14.18
N GLY A 40 -12.31 22.67 -14.52
CA GLY A 40 -12.12 22.11 -15.86
C GLY A 40 -10.72 21.57 -16.16
N GLU A 41 -9.76 21.68 -15.25
CA GLU A 41 -8.43 21.09 -15.44
C GLU A 41 -8.39 19.61 -15.07
N THR A 42 -7.48 18.86 -15.70
CA THR A 42 -7.06 17.54 -15.25
C THR A 42 -5.81 17.68 -14.38
N VAL A 43 -5.78 16.94 -13.28
CA VAL A 43 -4.70 16.88 -12.31
C VAL A 43 -4.25 15.45 -12.12
N THR A 44 -2.98 15.27 -11.76
CA THR A 44 -2.41 13.95 -11.46
C THR A 44 -2.12 13.86 -9.98
N TYR A 45 -2.69 12.85 -9.34
CA TYR A 45 -2.40 12.50 -7.95
C TYR A 45 -1.40 11.35 -7.89
N THR A 46 -0.56 11.38 -6.86
CA THR A 46 0.38 10.31 -6.52
C THR A 46 0.18 9.93 -5.06
N ILE A 47 -0.07 8.65 -4.79
CA ILE A 47 -0.07 8.06 -3.46
C ILE A 47 1.18 7.19 -3.35
N ASN A 48 2.06 7.50 -2.40
CA ASN A 48 3.21 6.66 -2.08
C ASN A 48 2.86 5.82 -0.86
N VAL A 49 2.95 4.50 -0.97
CA VAL A 49 2.70 3.55 0.12
C VAL A 49 4.00 2.83 0.43
N LYS A 50 4.48 2.95 1.67
CA LYS A 50 5.76 2.40 2.11
C LYS A 50 5.56 1.38 3.22
N ASN A 51 6.24 0.25 3.09
CA ASN A 51 6.45 -0.65 4.22
C ASN A 51 7.70 -0.19 4.99
N THR A 52 7.56 0.24 6.23
CA THR A 52 8.66 0.85 7.00
C THR A 52 9.51 -0.15 7.76
N VAL A 53 9.08 -1.41 7.85
CA VAL A 53 9.76 -2.44 8.65
C VAL A 53 10.62 -3.30 7.74
N LYS A 54 11.94 -3.27 7.96
CA LYS A 54 12.90 -4.11 7.23
C LYS A 54 12.61 -5.60 7.46
N ASP A 55 12.88 -6.42 6.45
CA ASP A 55 12.74 -7.89 6.46
C ASP A 55 11.30 -8.37 6.71
N SER A 56 10.31 -7.47 6.62
CA SER A 56 8.88 -7.79 6.62
C SER A 56 8.34 -7.88 5.20
N VAL A 57 7.16 -8.48 5.05
CA VAL A 57 6.39 -8.48 3.80
C VAL A 57 4.96 -8.13 4.16
N LEU A 58 4.39 -7.15 3.45
CA LEU A 58 2.97 -6.88 3.47
C LEU A 58 2.34 -7.45 2.19
N THR A 59 1.19 -8.09 2.32
CA THR A 59 0.42 -8.72 1.25
C THR A 59 -0.94 -8.06 1.15
N ASP A 60 -1.46 -7.97 -0.07
CA ASP A 60 -2.80 -7.48 -0.37
C ASP A 60 -3.16 -6.13 0.29
N VAL A 61 -2.20 -5.20 0.38
CA VAL A 61 -2.42 -3.86 0.95
C VAL A 61 -3.47 -3.13 0.12
N VAL A 62 -4.54 -2.68 0.77
CA VAL A 62 -5.68 -2.04 0.10
C VAL A 62 -5.53 -0.54 0.15
N VAL A 63 -5.62 0.12 -1.00
CA VAL A 63 -5.68 1.57 -1.13
C VAL A 63 -7.08 1.97 -1.59
N THR A 64 -7.75 2.79 -0.78
CA THR A 64 -9.08 3.32 -1.06
C THR A 64 -9.02 4.84 -1.11
N ASP A 65 -9.65 5.43 -2.12
CA ASP A 65 -9.64 6.87 -2.32
C ASP A 65 -11.06 7.32 -2.67
N ASN A 66 -11.67 8.08 -1.76
CA ASN A 66 -12.98 8.66 -1.95
C ASN A 66 -12.82 10.09 -2.45
N LEU A 67 -12.98 10.27 -3.76
CA LEU A 67 -12.80 11.57 -4.38
C LEU A 67 -13.84 12.56 -3.84
N PRO A 68 -13.41 13.72 -3.29
CA PRO A 68 -14.33 14.74 -2.81
C PRO A 68 -15.17 15.28 -3.97
N LYS A 69 -16.34 15.83 -3.62
CA LYS A 69 -17.18 16.53 -4.59
C LYS A 69 -16.36 17.59 -5.32
N GLY A 70 -16.47 17.62 -6.64
CA GLY A 70 -15.69 18.51 -7.49
C GLY A 70 -14.45 17.85 -8.10
N LEU A 71 -14.14 16.60 -7.75
CA LEU A 71 -13.22 15.75 -8.50
C LEU A 71 -13.95 14.56 -9.12
N THR A 72 -13.48 14.11 -10.27
CA THR A 72 -13.96 12.88 -10.91
C THR A 72 -12.78 12.11 -11.46
N LEU A 73 -12.68 10.83 -11.11
CA LEU A 73 -11.62 9.94 -11.59
C LEU A 73 -11.67 9.86 -13.12
N VAL A 74 -10.51 10.02 -13.76
CA VAL A 74 -10.37 9.67 -15.18
C VAL A 74 -10.18 8.16 -15.24
N GLY A 75 -11.23 7.44 -15.64
CA GLY A 75 -11.22 5.97 -15.70
C GLY A 75 -10.06 5.42 -16.54
N GLY A 76 -9.44 4.34 -16.07
CA GLY A 76 -8.30 3.69 -16.75
C GLY A 76 -6.95 4.40 -16.59
N THR A 77 -6.87 5.48 -15.81
CA THR A 77 -5.60 6.19 -15.55
C THR A 77 -4.87 5.71 -14.30
N VAL A 78 -5.52 4.90 -13.47
CA VAL A 78 -4.89 4.37 -12.26
C VAL A 78 -3.76 3.42 -12.63
N LYS A 79 -2.57 3.67 -12.08
CA LYS A 79 -1.37 2.90 -12.29
C LYS A 79 -0.71 2.57 -10.96
N LEU A 80 -0.16 1.37 -10.87
CA LEU A 80 0.74 0.92 -9.80
C LEU A 80 2.15 0.80 -10.39
N ASP A 81 3.10 1.54 -9.83
CA ASP A 81 4.49 1.61 -10.28
C ASP A 81 4.63 1.87 -11.79
N GLY A 82 3.77 2.74 -12.30
CA GLY A 82 3.72 3.13 -13.71
C GLY A 82 2.99 2.14 -14.63
N LYS A 83 2.51 1.00 -14.12
CA LYS A 83 1.76 0.00 -14.88
C LYS A 83 0.26 0.14 -14.63
N PRO A 84 -0.60 0.06 -15.66
CA PRO A 84 -2.05 0.03 -15.46
C PRO A 84 -2.44 -1.10 -14.50
N VAL A 85 -3.38 -0.80 -13.59
CA VAL A 85 -3.88 -1.77 -12.60
C VAL A 85 -5.40 -1.75 -12.62
N SER A 86 -6.01 -2.92 -12.37
CA SER A 86 -7.45 -3.01 -12.21
C SER A 86 -7.87 -2.33 -10.91
N THR A 87 -8.96 -1.57 -10.95
CA THR A 87 -9.56 -0.93 -9.79
C THR A 87 -11.03 -1.28 -9.69
N LEU A 88 -11.53 -1.37 -8.47
CA LEU A 88 -12.96 -1.36 -8.20
C LEU A 88 -13.39 0.11 -8.06
N VAL A 89 -14.38 0.55 -8.85
CA VAL A 89 -14.91 1.91 -8.78
C VAL A 89 -16.38 1.83 -8.40
N ASP A 90 -16.74 2.51 -7.32
CA ASP A 90 -18.12 2.66 -6.84
C ASP A 90 -18.40 4.14 -6.55
N GLY A 91 -19.14 4.78 -7.46
CA GLY A 91 -19.39 6.23 -7.41
C GLY A 91 -18.10 7.05 -7.50
N GLN A 92 -17.78 7.80 -6.44
CA GLN A 92 -16.56 8.62 -6.34
C GLN A 92 -15.39 7.88 -5.69
N THR A 93 -15.64 6.67 -5.18
CA THR A 93 -14.62 5.88 -4.51
C THR A 93 -13.98 4.93 -5.52
N PHE A 94 -12.66 4.89 -5.53
CA PHE A 94 -11.95 3.78 -6.15
C PHE A 94 -11.10 3.03 -5.13
N THR A 95 -10.93 1.74 -5.37
CA THR A 95 -10.10 0.85 -4.55
C THR A 95 -9.17 0.04 -5.45
N LEU A 96 -7.93 -0.13 -5.01
CA LEU A 96 -6.96 -1.04 -5.61
C LEU A 96 -6.23 -1.84 -4.53
N THR A 97 -5.56 -2.90 -4.96
CA THR A 97 -4.78 -3.78 -4.08
C THR A 97 -3.33 -3.83 -4.57
N ILE A 98 -2.39 -3.60 -3.67
CA ILE A 98 -0.96 -3.79 -3.87
C ILE A 98 -0.64 -5.22 -3.41
N PRO A 99 -0.34 -6.17 -4.32
CA PRO A 99 -0.28 -7.60 -3.96
C PRO A 99 0.83 -7.93 -2.97
N THR A 100 1.97 -7.22 -3.07
CA THR A 100 3.14 -7.46 -2.22
C THR A 100 3.93 -6.17 -2.08
N LEU A 101 4.34 -5.86 -0.86
CA LEU A 101 5.21 -4.72 -0.54
C LEU A 101 6.27 -5.17 0.48
N LYS A 102 7.50 -5.35 0.02
CA LYS A 102 8.61 -5.80 0.87
C LYS A 102 9.07 -4.72 1.82
N GLY A 103 9.77 -5.11 2.88
CA GLY A 103 10.33 -4.19 3.85
C GLY A 103 11.19 -3.11 3.18
N LEU A 104 10.95 -1.86 3.56
CA LEU A 104 11.57 -0.64 3.01
C LEU A 104 11.21 -0.32 1.55
N GLU A 105 10.37 -1.13 0.90
CA GLU A 105 9.85 -0.86 -0.43
C GLU A 105 8.77 0.23 -0.38
N THR A 106 8.65 0.97 -1.49
CA THR A 106 7.60 1.97 -1.69
C THR A 106 6.90 1.70 -3.01
N ALA A 107 5.61 1.42 -2.93
CA ALA A 107 4.73 1.34 -4.08
C ALA A 107 4.16 2.73 -4.40
N LYS A 108 4.08 3.05 -5.69
CA LYS A 108 3.56 4.32 -6.18
C LYS A 108 2.29 4.12 -6.97
N VAL A 109 1.18 4.63 -6.44
CA VAL A 109 -0.11 4.69 -7.14
C VAL A 109 -0.25 6.06 -7.79
N THR A 110 -0.50 6.12 -9.09
CA THR A 110 -0.81 7.38 -9.79
C THR A 110 -2.16 7.30 -10.48
N PHE A 111 -2.89 8.41 -10.51
CA PHE A 111 -4.16 8.50 -11.23
C PHE A 111 -4.46 9.95 -11.62
N GLU A 112 -5.31 10.12 -12.62
CA GLU A 112 -5.77 11.44 -13.05
C GLU A 112 -7.20 11.69 -12.58
N ALA A 113 -7.48 12.94 -12.20
CA ALA A 113 -8.82 13.39 -11.85
C ALA A 113 -9.14 14.70 -12.58
N ASN A 114 -10.38 14.83 -13.03
CA ASN A 114 -10.91 16.07 -13.58
C ASN A 114 -11.50 16.93 -12.46
N VAL A 115 -11.15 18.22 -12.47
CA VAL A 115 -11.73 19.23 -11.59
C VAL A 115 -13.03 19.71 -12.22
N SER A 116 -14.13 19.59 -11.49
CA SER A 116 -15.44 20.02 -11.98
C SER A 116 -15.50 21.53 -12.21
N LEU A 117 -16.33 21.97 -13.16
CA LEU A 117 -16.52 23.39 -13.49
C LEU A 117 -17.18 24.19 -12.34
N ASP A 118 -17.88 23.51 -11.43
CA ASP A 118 -18.54 24.07 -10.25
C ASP A 118 -17.71 23.95 -8.96
N ALA A 119 -16.47 23.46 -9.06
CA ALA A 119 -15.60 23.28 -7.90
C ALA A 119 -15.28 24.62 -7.21
N LYS A 120 -15.41 24.65 -5.88
CA LYS A 120 -15.10 25.82 -5.06
C LYS A 120 -13.73 25.72 -4.43
N ALA A 121 -13.06 26.86 -4.29
CA ALA A 121 -11.77 26.94 -3.60
C ALA A 121 -11.92 26.50 -2.13
N GLY A 122 -11.02 25.63 -1.66
CA GLY A 122 -11.00 25.12 -0.28
C GLY A 122 -11.79 23.83 -0.02
N GLU A 123 -12.60 23.35 -0.97
CA GLU A 123 -13.39 22.11 -0.82
C GLU A 123 -12.69 20.87 -1.42
N LEU A 124 -11.57 21.05 -2.14
CA LEU A 124 -10.87 19.99 -2.87
C LEU A 124 -9.75 19.34 -2.04
N VAL A 125 -10.09 18.85 -0.84
CA VAL A 125 -9.16 18.03 -0.04
C VAL A 125 -9.38 16.56 -0.38
N ASN A 126 -8.43 15.96 -1.08
CA ASN A 126 -8.50 14.58 -1.51
C ASN A 126 -7.71 13.67 -0.55
N ILE A 127 -8.37 12.73 0.13
CA ILE A 127 -7.77 11.84 1.14
C ILE A 127 -7.86 10.40 0.64
N ALA A 128 -6.78 9.64 0.81
CA ALA A 128 -6.77 8.20 0.57
C ALA A 128 -6.51 7.47 1.89
N GLU A 129 -7.12 6.31 2.03
CA GLU A 129 -6.95 5.39 3.15
C GLU A 129 -6.16 4.18 2.66
N VAL A 130 -5.26 3.69 3.50
CA VAL A 130 -4.44 2.51 3.21
C VAL A 130 -4.55 1.56 4.38
N THR A 131 -4.94 0.31 4.12
CA THR A 131 -5.15 -0.69 5.16
C THR A 131 -4.34 -1.96 4.89
N ASN A 132 -3.87 -2.58 5.96
CA ASN A 132 -3.28 -3.92 5.93
C ASN A 132 -4.36 -4.94 6.36
N PRO A 133 -4.86 -5.80 5.48
CA PRO A 133 -5.88 -6.78 5.86
C PRO A 133 -5.38 -7.84 6.86
N GLU A 134 -4.06 -8.08 6.93
CA GLU A 134 -3.46 -9.00 7.91
C GLU A 134 -3.25 -8.34 9.29
N ASP A 135 -3.40 -7.01 9.37
CA ASP A 135 -3.35 -6.24 10.60
C ASP A 135 -4.34 -5.06 10.54
N PRO A 136 -5.65 -5.34 10.64
CA PRO A 136 -6.64 -4.27 10.71
C PRO A 136 -6.46 -3.49 12.02
N ASP A 137 -6.28 -2.17 11.90
CA ASP A 137 -6.24 -1.22 13.03
C ASP A 137 -7.48 -1.33 13.95
#